data_AF-A0A2N1N0U1-F1
#
_entry.id   AF-A0A2N1N0U1-F1
#
_cell.length_a   1.000
_cell.length_b   1.000
_cell.length_c   1.000
_cell.angle_alpha   90.00
_cell.angle_beta   90.00
_cell.angle_gamma   90.00
#
_symmetry.space_group_name_H-M   'P 1'
#
loop_
_entity.id
_entity.type
_entity.pdbx_description
1 polymer ?
#
loop_
_entity_poly.entity_id
_entity_poly.type
_entity_poly.pdbx_seq_one_letter_code
_entity_poly.pdbx_strand_id
1 'polypeptide(L)'
;MAAYEKAIQYNAEKEKISVLSLGTGSYIPDSLNPSQYRGNLFLTHYLHKVVLPQQENNTDRLMYSLLDNRYQRWQVWFEEPVEFGNYEEENIHNILELGHQYIEELDASDNNPINKLVESFEKKVEIFNV
;
A
#
# COMPACT_ATOMS: atom_id res chain seq x y z
N MET A 1 4.84 8.56 3.45
CA MET A 1 5.63 9.80 3.32
C MET A 1 6.97 9.74 4.05
N ALA A 2 7.02 9.38 5.34
CA ALA A 2 8.23 9.49 6.17
C ALA A 2 9.52 8.90 5.53
N ALA A 3 9.43 7.71 4.92
CA ALA A 3 10.58 7.10 4.23
C ALA A 3 11.09 7.94 3.03
N TYR A 4 10.17 8.54 2.25
CA TYR A 4 10.50 9.43 1.13
C TYR A 4 11.20 10.71 1.61
N GLU A 5 10.66 11.35 2.65
CA GLU A 5 11.27 12.54 3.26
C GLU A 5 12.66 12.21 3.82
N LYS A 6 12.83 11.03 4.42
CA LYS A 6 14.11 10.58 4.94
C LYS A 6 15.14 10.35 3.83
N ALA A 7 14.74 9.80 2.69
CA ALA A 7 15.61 9.66 1.53
C ALA A 7 16.09 11.03 1.02
N ILE A 8 15.22 12.04 0.98
CA ILE A 8 15.62 13.41 0.64
C ILE A 8 16.62 13.97 1.64
N GLN A 9 16.45 13.72 2.95
CA GLN A 9 17.41 14.14 3.97
C GLN A 9 18.80 13.50 3.78
N TYR A 10 18.87 12.34 3.15
CA TYR A 10 20.12 11.70 2.74
C TYR A 10 20.64 12.15 1.37
N ASN A 11 20.13 13.27 0.84
CA ASN A 11 20.48 13.84 -0.46
C ASN A 11 20.19 12.93 -1.66
N ALA A 12 19.21 12.03 -1.56
CA ALA A 12 18.71 11.34 -2.74
C ALA A 12 17.99 12.35 -3.66
N GLU A 13 18.35 12.36 -4.95
CA GLU A 13 17.67 13.17 -5.96
C GLU A 13 16.20 12.75 -6.06
N LYS A 14 15.27 13.71 -5.94
CA LYS A 14 13.82 13.44 -5.86
C LYS A 14 13.31 12.67 -7.07
N GLU A 15 13.89 12.90 -8.23
CA GLU A 15 13.59 12.31 -9.52
C GLU A 15 14.05 10.85 -9.61
N LYS A 16 14.96 10.42 -8.73
CA LYS A 16 15.50 9.04 -8.66
C LYS A 16 14.85 8.19 -7.57
N ILE A 17 14.02 8.79 -6.70
CA ILE A 17 13.32 8.05 -5.66
C ILE A 17 12.06 7.39 -6.26
N SER A 18 11.91 6.10 -6.07
CA SER A 18 10.67 5.36 -6.28
C SER A 18 10.27 4.68 -4.97
N VAL A 19 8.97 4.51 -4.74
CA VAL A 19 8.44 4.02 -3.46
C VAL A 19 7.41 2.93 -3.71
N LEU A 20 7.68 1.74 -3.18
CA LEU A 20 6.71 0.68 -2.99
C LEU A 20 6.19 0.76 -1.55
N SER A 21 4.89 1.01 -1.37
CA SER A 21 4.24 1.04 -0.07
C SER A 21 3.42 -0.22 0.12
N LEU A 22 3.67 -0.95 1.20
CA LEU A 22 2.94 -2.18 1.56
C LEU A 22 2.02 -1.89 2.75
N GLY A 23 0.73 -2.17 2.58
CA GLY A 23 -0.26 -2.10 3.65
C GLY A 23 -0.51 -3.46 4.29
N THR A 24 -0.91 -3.46 5.56
CA THR A 24 -1.18 -4.68 6.35
C THR A 24 -2.61 -5.20 6.20
N GLY A 25 -3.27 -4.85 5.09
CA GLY A 25 -4.68 -5.18 4.87
C GLY A 25 -5.66 -4.19 5.48
N SER A 26 -6.87 -4.14 4.93
CA SER A 26 -7.97 -3.27 5.36
C SER A 26 -9.29 -3.97 5.06
N TYR A 27 -10.37 -3.54 5.71
CA TYR A 27 -11.68 -4.15 5.59
C TYR A 27 -12.73 -3.06 5.44
N ILE A 28 -13.57 -3.21 4.40
CA ILE A 28 -14.68 -2.31 4.12
C ILE A 28 -15.93 -3.19 3.95
N PRO A 29 -16.71 -3.42 5.01
CA PRO A 29 -17.92 -4.24 4.95
C PRO A 29 -19.03 -3.60 4.10
N ASP A 30 -19.03 -2.27 3.99
CA ASP A 30 -19.97 -1.52 3.18
C ASP A 30 -19.24 -0.54 2.27
N SER A 31 -19.22 -0.87 0.97
CA SER A 31 -18.61 -0.06 -0.08
C SER A 31 -19.36 1.24 -0.37
N LEU A 32 -20.63 1.36 0.05
CA LEU A 32 -21.42 2.58 -0.05
C LEU A 32 -21.09 3.57 1.07
N ASN A 33 -20.63 3.08 2.23
CA ASN A 33 -20.22 3.92 3.37
C ASN A 33 -18.82 3.57 3.89
N PRO A 34 -17.78 3.57 3.02
CA PRO A 34 -16.46 3.09 3.37
C PRO A 34 -15.81 3.92 4.49
N SER A 35 -16.16 5.20 4.58
CA SER A 35 -15.67 6.11 5.61
C SER A 35 -16.06 5.71 7.04
N GLN A 36 -17.13 4.94 7.23
CA GLN A 36 -17.60 4.51 8.55
C GLN A 36 -16.76 3.35 9.11
N TYR A 37 -16.10 2.59 8.24
CA TYR A 37 -15.35 1.38 8.59
C TYR A 37 -13.84 1.54 8.44
N ARG A 38 -13.42 2.56 7.69
CA ARG A 38 -12.03 3.03 7.63
C ARG A 38 -11.54 3.35 9.05
N GLY A 39 -10.55 2.60 9.51
CA GLY A 39 -9.95 2.82 10.82
C GLY A 39 -10.45 1.92 11.95
N ASN A 40 -11.14 0.83 11.65
CA ASN A 40 -11.57 -0.09 12.69
C ASN A 40 -10.73 -1.35 12.77
N LEU A 41 -9.80 -1.60 11.83
CA LEU A 41 -9.08 -2.86 11.74
C LEU A 41 -7.56 -2.71 11.57
N PHE A 42 -6.90 -3.72 12.12
CA PHE A 42 -5.46 -4.00 12.21
C PHE A 42 -4.54 -3.01 12.93
N LEU A 43 -4.80 -1.70 12.99
CA LEU A 43 -3.92 -0.77 13.74
C LEU A 43 -4.67 0.39 14.40
N THR A 44 -5.86 0.68 13.92
CA THR A 44 -6.55 1.95 14.18
C THR A 44 -7.49 1.92 15.38
N HIS A 45 -7.82 0.72 15.88
CA HIS A 45 -8.50 0.59 17.17
C HIS A 45 -7.61 1.04 18.34
N TYR A 46 -6.29 0.79 18.25
CA TYR A 46 -5.31 1.12 19.30
C TYR A 46 -4.53 2.42 19.06
N LEU A 47 -4.50 2.90 17.82
CA LEU A 47 -3.96 4.22 17.48
C LEU A 47 -5.13 5.20 17.35
N HIS A 48 -5.42 5.95 18.42
CA HIS A 48 -6.39 7.06 18.50
C HIS A 48 -7.27 7.23 17.25
N LYS A 49 -8.53 6.77 17.36
CA LYS A 49 -9.66 6.70 16.40
C LYS A 49 -9.92 7.89 15.43
N VAL A 50 -9.03 8.87 15.31
CA VAL A 50 -9.26 10.12 14.57
C VAL A 50 -8.16 10.42 13.54
N VAL A 51 -6.96 9.83 13.62
CA VAL A 51 -5.81 10.35 12.85
C VAL A 51 -5.40 9.50 11.65
N LEU A 52 -5.41 8.17 11.72
CA LEU A 52 -4.77 7.35 10.68
C LEU A 52 -5.57 7.10 9.39
N PRO A 53 -6.91 6.89 9.38
CA PRO A 53 -7.62 6.53 8.15
C PRO A 53 -7.72 7.70 7.16
N GLN A 54 -7.74 8.92 7.70
CA GLN A 54 -7.61 10.14 6.91
C GLN A 54 -6.16 10.33 6.45
N GLN A 55 -5.17 9.95 7.26
CA GLN A 55 -3.76 10.07 6.88
C GLN A 55 -3.32 9.07 5.82
N GLU A 56 -3.82 7.84 5.76
CA GLU A 56 -3.44 6.89 4.70
C GLU A 56 -3.90 7.36 3.32
N ASN A 57 -5.19 7.64 3.14
CA ASN A 57 -5.69 8.16 1.86
C ASN A 57 -5.09 9.51 1.48
N ASN A 58 -4.86 10.40 2.45
CA ASN A 58 -4.19 11.67 2.18
C ASN A 58 -2.73 11.47 1.81
N THR A 59 -2.04 10.51 2.44
CA THR A 59 -0.66 10.17 2.12
C THR A 59 -0.56 9.55 0.74
N ASP A 60 -1.40 8.56 0.43
CA ASP A 60 -1.39 7.90 -0.88
C ASP A 60 -1.66 8.91 -2.00
N ARG A 61 -2.67 9.78 -1.85
CA ARG A 61 -2.95 10.85 -2.83
C ARG A 61 -1.78 11.82 -2.98
N LEU A 62 -1.16 12.25 -1.89
CA LEU A 62 0.03 13.10 -1.91
C LEU A 62 1.19 12.40 -2.62
N MET A 63 1.45 11.14 -2.30
CA MET A 63 2.53 10.36 -2.88
C MET A 63 2.31 10.13 -4.37
N TYR A 64 1.10 9.79 -4.82
CA TYR A 64 0.75 9.74 -6.24
C TYR A 64 0.93 11.09 -6.93
N SER A 65 0.54 12.21 -6.28
CA SER A 65 0.77 13.55 -6.85
C SER A 65 2.26 13.91 -6.96
N LEU A 66 3.12 13.38 -6.08
CA LEU A 66 4.55 13.71 -6.03
C LEU A 66 5.42 12.83 -6.92
N LEU A 67 5.07 11.54 -7.01
CA LEU A 67 5.90 10.52 -7.65
C LEU A 67 5.26 9.91 -8.89
N ASP A 68 3.96 10.12 -9.09
CA ASP A 68 3.18 9.55 -10.18
C ASP A 68 3.40 8.02 -10.27
N ASN A 69 3.81 7.51 -11.43
CA ASN A 69 4.06 6.09 -11.64
C ASN A 69 5.20 5.49 -10.79
N ARG A 70 6.04 6.32 -10.16
CA ARG A 70 7.11 5.89 -9.25
C ARG A 70 6.62 5.60 -7.84
N TYR A 71 5.35 5.88 -7.54
CA TYR A 71 4.69 5.42 -6.33
C TYR A 71 3.75 4.27 -6.64
N GLN A 72 3.92 3.15 -5.93
CA GLN A 72 3.06 1.98 -6.05
C GLN A 72 2.62 1.56 -4.66
N ARG A 73 1.30 1.48 -4.45
CA ARG A 73 0.69 1.03 -3.18
C ARG A 73 0.13 -0.37 -3.39
N TRP A 74 0.55 -1.30 -2.55
CA TRP A 74 -0.06 -2.60 -2.43
C TRP A 74 -0.84 -2.67 -1.11
N GLN A 75 -2.13 -2.90 -1.21
CA GLN A 75 -3.06 -2.96 -0.09
C GLN A 75 -4.03 -4.12 -0.32
N VAL A 76 -4.04 -5.08 0.61
CA VAL A 76 -5.01 -6.16 0.63
C VAL A 76 -6.35 -5.65 1.18
N TRP A 77 -7.46 -6.09 0.58
CA TRP A 77 -8.80 -5.86 1.10
C TRP A 77 -9.36 -7.20 1.59
N PHE A 78 -9.56 -7.32 2.89
CA PHE A 78 -10.11 -8.53 3.48
C PHE A 78 -11.62 -8.62 3.26
N GLU A 79 -12.11 -9.84 3.11
CA GLU A 79 -13.56 -10.14 3.11
C GLU A 79 -14.13 -10.25 4.51
N GLU A 80 -13.30 -10.60 5.49
CA GLU A 80 -13.65 -10.70 6.90
C GLU A 80 -12.66 -9.91 7.78
N PRO A 81 -13.12 -9.33 8.89
CA PRO A 81 -12.27 -8.55 9.77
C PRO A 81 -11.30 -9.46 10.55
N VAL A 82 -9.99 -9.25 10.39
CA VAL A 82 -8.98 -9.89 11.24
C VAL A 82 -8.48 -8.88 12.29
N GLU A 83 -8.58 -9.24 13.57
CA GLU A 83 -8.18 -8.35 14.66
C GLU A 83 -6.66 -8.32 14.84
N PHE A 84 -6.11 -7.15 15.12
CA PHE A 84 -4.70 -7.01 15.48
C PHE A 84 -4.39 -7.70 16.80
N GLY A 85 -3.30 -8.47 16.84
CA GLY A 85 -2.93 -9.22 18.03
C GLY A 85 -3.74 -10.49 18.24
N ASN A 86 -4.61 -10.85 17.28
CA ASN A 86 -5.16 -12.19 17.21
C ASN A 86 -4.07 -13.13 16.65
N TYR A 87 -3.57 -13.99 17.51
CA TYR A 87 -2.52 -14.98 17.21
C TYR A 87 -3.06 -16.41 17.18
N GLU A 88 -4.38 -16.58 17.07
CA GLU A 88 -4.96 -17.89 16.84
C GLU A 88 -4.41 -18.47 15.54
N GLU A 89 -4.03 -19.75 15.56
CA GLU A 89 -3.35 -20.40 14.44
C GLU A 89 -4.15 -20.32 13.13
N GLU A 90 -5.47 -20.44 13.22
CA GLU A 90 -6.40 -20.28 12.09
C GLU A 90 -6.30 -18.89 11.44
N ASN A 91 -6.24 -17.82 12.24
CA ASN A 91 -6.13 -16.46 11.72
C ASN A 91 -4.76 -16.18 11.09
N ILE A 92 -3.70 -16.73 11.68
CA ILE A 92 -2.35 -16.65 11.10
C ILE A 92 -2.32 -17.40 9.75
N HIS A 93 -2.88 -18.61 9.71
CA HIS A 93 -2.96 -19.40 8.48
C HIS A 93 -3.76 -18.68 7.40
N ASN A 94 -4.92 -18.13 7.75
CA ASN A 94 -5.75 -17.35 6.85
C ASN A 94 -5.01 -16.14 6.27
N ILE A 95 -4.29 -15.36 7.09
CA ILE A 95 -3.48 -14.23 6.59
C ILE A 95 -2.38 -14.71 5.63
N LEU A 96 -1.71 -15.82 5.94
CA LEU A 96 -0.67 -16.39 5.08
C LEU A 96 -1.25 -16.85 3.74
N GLU A 97 -2.37 -17.55 3.76
CA GLU A 97 -3.07 -18.02 2.56
C GLU A 97 -3.52 -16.84 1.70
N LEU A 98 -4.16 -15.82 2.29
CA LEU A 98 -4.55 -14.60 1.61
C LEU A 98 -3.34 -13.88 0.99
N GLY A 99 -2.22 -13.83 1.72
CA GLY A 99 -0.97 -13.27 1.19
C GLY A 99 -0.48 -13.99 -0.05
N HIS A 100 -0.50 -15.33 -0.05
CA HIS A 100 -0.13 -16.13 -1.22
C HIS A 100 -1.09 -15.93 -2.38
N GLN A 101 -2.41 -16.02 -2.14
CA GLN A 101 -3.43 -15.80 -3.17
C GLN A 101 -3.27 -14.44 -3.84
N TYR A 102 -3.09 -13.38 -3.05
CA TYR A 102 -2.87 -12.04 -3.60
C TYR A 102 -1.57 -11.95 -4.40
N ILE A 103 -0.48 -12.62 -4.01
CA ILE A 103 0.75 -12.64 -4.82
C ILE A 103 0.50 -13.35 -6.16
N GLU A 104 -0.21 -14.48 -6.16
CA GLU A 104 -0.54 -15.23 -7.36
C GLU A 104 -1.47 -14.43 -8.30
N GLU A 105 -2.49 -13.77 -7.75
CA GLU A 105 -3.38 -12.87 -8.50
C GLU A 105 -2.62 -11.68 -9.10
N LEU A 106 -1.63 -11.15 -8.37
CA LEU A 106 -0.77 -10.09 -8.86
C LEU A 106 0.13 -10.56 -9.99
N ASP A 107 0.73 -11.74 -9.90
CA ASP A 107 1.56 -12.30 -10.97
C ASP A 107 0.76 -12.48 -12.27
N ALA A 108 -0.52 -12.84 -12.15
CA ALA A 108 -1.43 -12.98 -13.28
C ALA A 108 -1.91 -11.64 -13.88
N SER A 109 -1.63 -10.49 -13.25
CA SER A 109 -2.13 -9.19 -13.67
C SER A 109 -1.05 -8.32 -14.33
N ASP A 110 -1.27 -7.93 -15.59
CA ASP A 110 -0.46 -6.89 -16.26
C ASP A 110 -0.49 -5.55 -15.50
N ASN A 111 -1.47 -5.34 -14.64
CA ASN A 111 -1.67 -4.11 -13.88
C ASN A 111 -1.06 -4.14 -12.48
N ASN A 112 -0.29 -5.18 -12.12
CA ASN A 112 0.20 -5.37 -10.77
C ASN A 112 1.15 -4.21 -10.36
N PRO A 113 1.12 -3.75 -9.09
CA PRO A 113 1.91 -2.61 -8.66
C PRO A 113 3.43 -2.82 -8.74
N ILE A 114 3.91 -4.08 -8.68
CA ILE A 114 5.34 -4.41 -8.81
C ILE A 114 5.78 -4.25 -10.26
N ASN A 115 5.06 -4.82 -11.22
CA ASN A 115 5.29 -4.67 -12.66
C ASN A 115 5.23 -3.20 -13.05
N LYS A 116 4.23 -2.45 -12.60
CA LYS A 116 4.16 -1.00 -12.83
C LYS A 116 5.35 -0.25 -12.26
N LEU A 117 5.85 -0.66 -11.09
CA LEU A 117 7.06 -0.10 -10.51
C LEU A 117 8.28 -0.41 -11.38
N VAL A 118 8.42 -1.66 -11.81
CA VAL A 118 9.50 -2.12 -12.69
C VAL A 118 9.49 -1.36 -14.02
N GLU A 119 8.33 -1.29 -14.70
CA GLU A 119 8.13 -0.51 -15.92
C GLU A 119 8.45 0.98 -15.73
N SER A 120 8.20 1.54 -14.55
CA SER A 120 8.55 2.93 -14.25
C SER A 120 10.07 3.18 -14.27
N PHE A 121 10.88 2.14 -14.02
CA PHE A 121 12.32 2.20 -14.17
C PHE A 121 12.75 2.05 -15.64
N GLU A 122 12.07 1.20 -16.40
CA GLU A 122 12.39 0.93 -17.81
C GLU A 122 12.04 2.10 -18.74
N LYS A 123 10.89 2.76 -18.55
CA LYS A 123 10.50 3.95 -19.34
C LYS A 123 11.48 5.11 -19.24
N LYS A 124 12.31 5.16 -18.19
CA LYS A 124 13.38 6.16 -18.09
C LYS A 124 14.55 5.86 -19.02
N VAL A 125 14.84 4.59 -19.30
CA VAL A 125 16.00 4.19 -20.12
C VAL A 125 15.80 4.62 -21.58
N GLU A 126 14.57 4.61 -22.09
CA GLU A 126 14.28 5.03 -23.48
C GLU A 126 14.46 6.54 -23.71
N ILE A 127 14.25 7.38 -22.69
CA ILE A 127 14.35 8.85 -22.84
C ILE A 127 15.82 9.32 -22.89
N PHE A 128 16.77 8.50 -22.41
CA PHE A 128 18.21 8.82 -22.44
C PHE A 128 18.96 8.25 -23.66
N ASN A 129 18.27 7.59 -24.59
CA ASN A 129 18.83 7.03 -25.83
C ASN A 129 18.46 7.88 -27.08
N VAL A 130 18.56 9.21 -26.99
CA VAL A 130 18.44 10.14 -28.15
C VAL A 130 19.62 11.10 -28.19
#